data_AF-A0A1Q7YAL0-F1
#
_entry.id   AF-A0A1Q7YAL0-F1
#
_cell.length_a   1.000
_cell.length_b   1.000
_cell.length_c   1.000
_cell.angle_alpha   90.00
_cell.angle_beta   90.00
_cell.angle_gamma   90.00
#
_symmetry.space_group_name_H-M   'P 1'
#
loop_
_entity.id
_entity.type
_entity.pdbx_description
1 polymer ?
#
loop_
_entity_poly.entity_id
_entity_poly.type
_entity_poly.pdbx_seq_one_letter_code
_entity_poly.pdbx_strand_id
1 'polypeptide(L)'
;MDEGRIFPQFKDFVLCFGAKLGDNEVGPPQLRFRCLSASVDETFPDYGTYLCCILRLKHFKLISTECAYVLRFVELNNRNEKAPWSIRQTALYQRYTSRSRTSTMVFVALSNKAEERLQYFIREAGGLAGLNPFEVHLLILDTVMANWRPYMMYLAKETNSQVWRSCS
;
A
#
# COMPACT_ATOMS: atom_id res chain seq x y z
N MET A 1 -22.88 -6.14 -14.56
CA MET A 1 -22.63 -5.05 -13.59
C MET A 1 -21.74 -5.64 -12.50
N ASP A 2 -20.47 -5.27 -12.47
CA ASP A 2 -19.46 -5.79 -11.51
C ASP A 2 -18.49 -4.66 -11.08
N GLU A 3 -18.96 -3.41 -11.24
CA GLU A 3 -18.25 -2.18 -10.88
C GLU A 3 -18.39 -1.97 -9.37
N GLY A 4 -17.37 -2.35 -8.61
CA GLY A 4 -17.33 -2.15 -7.16
C GLY A 4 -16.98 -3.39 -6.34
N ARG A 5 -16.80 -4.55 -6.96
CA ARG A 5 -16.39 -5.76 -6.24
C ARG A 5 -14.93 -5.64 -5.81
N ILE A 6 -14.71 -5.28 -4.55
CA ILE A 6 -13.42 -5.45 -3.87
C ILE A 6 -13.24 -6.94 -3.60
N PHE A 7 -12.05 -7.49 -3.86
CA PHE A 7 -11.81 -8.91 -3.58
C PHE A 7 -12.03 -9.22 -2.09
N PRO A 8 -12.71 -10.34 -1.74
CA PRO A 8 -13.15 -10.61 -0.37
C PRO A 8 -12.04 -10.58 0.68
N GLN A 9 -10.80 -10.85 0.27
CA GLN A 9 -9.65 -10.92 1.15
C GLN A 9 -9.04 -9.55 1.46
N PHE A 10 -9.51 -8.45 0.86
CA PHE A 10 -9.10 -7.11 1.30
C PHE A 10 -9.48 -6.83 2.76
N LYS A 11 -10.55 -7.47 3.26
CA LYS A 11 -10.94 -7.40 4.68
C LYS A 11 -9.78 -7.80 5.61
N ASP A 12 -8.91 -8.72 5.20
CA ASP A 12 -7.78 -9.19 5.99
C ASP A 12 -6.79 -8.04 6.24
N PHE A 13 -6.66 -7.10 5.29
CA PHE A 13 -5.83 -5.90 5.43
C PHE A 13 -6.49 -4.86 6.34
N VAL A 14 -7.82 -4.74 6.30
CA VAL A 14 -8.58 -3.80 7.14
C VAL A 14 -8.60 -4.25 8.60
N LEU A 15 -8.65 -5.56 8.86
CA LEU A 15 -8.62 -6.12 10.22
C LEU A 15 -7.36 -5.69 11.00
N CYS A 16 -6.25 -5.40 10.32
CA CYS A 16 -5.03 -4.89 10.95
C CYS A 16 -5.18 -3.52 11.62
N PHE A 17 -6.27 -2.79 11.36
CA PHE A 17 -6.55 -1.45 11.88
C PHE A 17 -7.48 -1.43 13.11
N GLY A 18 -7.97 -2.59 13.56
CA GLY A 18 -8.79 -2.69 14.78
C GLY A 18 -8.00 -2.47 16.08
N ALA A 19 -8.71 -2.31 17.20
CA ALA A 19 -8.12 -2.17 18.53
C ALA A 19 -7.28 -3.42 18.88
N LYS A 20 -6.00 -3.21 19.22
CA LYS A 20 -5.05 -4.29 19.52
C LYS A 20 -4.95 -4.50 21.02
N LEU A 21 -5.09 -5.76 21.46
CA LEU A 21 -5.02 -6.19 22.86
C LEU A 21 -3.58 -6.49 23.35
N GLY A 22 -2.55 -6.31 22.50
CA GLY A 22 -1.14 -6.49 22.88
C GLY A 22 -0.15 -6.48 21.69
N ASP A 23 1.15 -6.50 22.00
CA ASP A 23 2.31 -6.39 21.07
C ASP A 23 2.67 -7.71 20.32
N ASN A 24 1.79 -8.71 20.30
CA ASN A 24 2.05 -10.01 19.67
C ASN A 24 1.77 -10.00 18.15
N GLU A 25 2.37 -9.07 17.41
CA GLU A 25 2.03 -8.89 16.00
C GLU A 25 2.60 -9.98 15.08
N VAL A 26 1.71 -10.83 14.57
CA VAL A 26 1.84 -11.37 13.22
C VAL A 26 1.96 -10.16 12.28
N GLY A 27 3.03 -10.08 11.49
CA GLY A 27 3.26 -8.98 10.55
C GLY A 27 2.05 -8.74 9.64
N PRO A 28 1.95 -7.56 9.01
CA PRO A 28 0.82 -7.28 8.12
C PRO A 28 0.74 -8.36 7.02
N PRO A 29 -0.45 -8.66 6.50
CA PRO A 29 -0.61 -9.60 5.39
C PRO A 29 0.37 -9.24 4.27
N GLN A 30 1.03 -10.25 3.71
CA GLN A 30 1.93 -10.06 2.58
C GLN A 30 1.22 -9.31 1.45
N LEU A 31 1.97 -8.48 0.71
CA LEU A 31 1.46 -7.82 -0.49
C LEU A 31 0.81 -8.88 -1.39
N ARG A 32 -0.42 -8.61 -1.81
CA ARG A 32 -1.14 -9.48 -2.73
C ARG A 32 -1.27 -8.81 -4.07
N PHE A 33 -0.93 -9.57 -5.10
CA PHE A 33 -1.14 -9.20 -6.49
C PHE A 33 -1.95 -10.29 -7.17
N ARG A 34 -2.97 -9.90 -7.94
CA ARG A 34 -3.84 -10.83 -8.66
C ARG A 34 -4.01 -10.37 -10.10
N CYS A 35 -3.70 -11.27 -11.04
CA CYS A 35 -4.02 -11.11 -12.46
C CYS A 35 -5.33 -11.88 -12.73
N LEU A 36 -6.38 -11.20 -13.20
CA LEU A 36 -7.62 -11.83 -13.66
C LEU A 36 -7.65 -11.83 -15.18
N SER A 37 -7.80 -13.01 -15.77
CA SER A 37 -7.75 -13.23 -17.21
C SER A 37 -8.97 -13.99 -17.71
N ALA A 38 -9.37 -13.70 -18.95
CA ALA A 38 -10.20 -14.63 -19.69
C ALA A 38 -9.28 -15.73 -20.20
N SER A 39 -9.53 -16.99 -19.84
CA SER A 39 -9.04 -18.10 -20.64
C SER A 39 -9.67 -17.98 -22.03
N VAL A 40 -8.85 -17.90 -23.07
CA VAL A 40 -9.34 -17.93 -24.46
C VAL A 40 -9.45 -19.37 -24.98
N ASP A 41 -8.94 -20.37 -24.26
CA ASP A 41 -9.12 -21.78 -24.61
C ASP A 41 -9.06 -22.70 -23.36
N GLU A 42 -9.90 -23.74 -23.35
CA GLU A 42 -10.05 -24.74 -22.27
C GLU A 42 -8.86 -25.74 -22.17
N THR A 43 -7.79 -25.54 -22.95
CA THR A 43 -6.76 -26.58 -23.13
C THR A 43 -5.63 -26.58 -22.09
N PHE A 44 -5.57 -25.61 -21.16
CA PHE A 44 -4.50 -25.55 -20.16
C PHE A 44 -5.03 -25.17 -18.76
N PRO A 45 -5.14 -26.15 -17.84
CA PRO A 45 -5.59 -25.88 -16.48
C PRO A 45 -4.45 -25.29 -15.62
N ASP A 46 -4.76 -24.12 -15.07
CA ASP A 46 -4.41 -23.61 -13.73
C ASP A 46 -2.97 -23.26 -13.31
N TYR A 47 -1.93 -23.58 -14.09
CA TYR A 47 -0.55 -23.22 -13.67
C TYR A 47 0.07 -22.00 -14.40
N GLY A 48 -0.63 -21.43 -15.40
CA GLY A 48 -0.02 -20.50 -16.37
C GLY A 48 -0.29 -19.00 -16.18
N THR A 49 -1.26 -18.59 -15.36
CA THR A 49 -1.83 -17.22 -15.39
C THR A 49 -0.77 -16.12 -15.15
N TYR A 50 0.11 -16.29 -14.17
CA TYR A 50 1.14 -15.29 -13.85
C TYR A 50 2.23 -15.19 -14.91
N LEU A 51 2.71 -16.33 -15.44
CA LEU A 51 3.73 -16.36 -16.49
C LEU A 51 3.18 -15.83 -17.82
N CYS A 52 1.90 -16.09 -18.10
CA CYS A 52 1.19 -15.61 -19.30
C CYS A 52 1.03 -14.09 -19.31
N CYS A 53 0.73 -13.48 -18.14
CA CYS A 53 0.69 -12.01 -17.98
C CYS A 53 2.07 -11.37 -18.26
N ILE A 54 3.17 -12.05 -17.91
CA ILE A 54 4.55 -11.55 -18.06
C ILE A 54 5.08 -11.75 -19.49
N LEU A 55 4.78 -12.89 -20.13
CA LEU A 55 5.37 -13.30 -21.41
C LEU A 55 4.62 -12.80 -22.67
N ARG A 56 3.56 -12.00 -22.54
CA ARG A 56 2.70 -11.53 -23.65
C ARG A 56 2.33 -12.64 -24.65
N LEU A 57 1.93 -13.81 -24.15
CA LEU A 57 1.49 -14.88 -25.02
C LEU A 57 0.18 -14.45 -25.72
N LYS A 58 0.16 -14.58 -27.06
CA LYS A 58 -0.86 -13.98 -27.97
C LYS A 58 -2.31 -14.41 -27.71
N HIS A 59 -2.54 -15.43 -26.90
CA HIS A 59 -3.85 -15.98 -26.59
C HIS A 59 -4.42 -15.54 -25.22
N PHE A 60 -3.77 -14.60 -24.54
CA PHE A 60 -4.15 -14.24 -23.18
C PHE A 60 -4.72 -12.82 -23.11
N LYS A 61 -6.01 -12.69 -22.78
CA LYS A 61 -6.66 -11.39 -22.61
C LYS A 61 -6.78 -11.06 -21.12
N LEU A 62 -5.95 -10.12 -20.67
CA LEU A 62 -6.04 -9.54 -19.33
C LEU A 62 -7.38 -8.82 -19.15
N ILE A 63 -8.17 -9.22 -18.17
CA ILE A 63 -9.46 -8.57 -17.84
C ILE A 63 -9.24 -7.49 -16.78
N SER A 64 -8.51 -7.83 -15.72
CA SER A 64 -8.23 -6.89 -14.64
C SER A 64 -7.01 -7.30 -13.83
N THR A 65 -6.37 -6.33 -13.19
CA THR A 65 -5.34 -6.57 -12.18
C THR A 65 -5.77 -5.97 -10.86
N GLU A 66 -5.38 -6.61 -9.76
CA GLU A 66 -5.63 -6.11 -8.42
C GLU A 66 -4.33 -6.19 -7.61
N CYS A 67 -4.09 -5.19 -6.77
CA CYS A 67 -3.05 -5.26 -5.75
C CYS A 67 -3.54 -4.69 -4.43
N ALA A 68 -3.06 -5.25 -3.32
CA ALA A 68 -3.32 -4.76 -1.99
C ALA A 68 -2.11 -4.95 -1.08
N TYR A 69 -1.82 -3.94 -0.26
CA TYR A 69 -0.73 -3.98 0.72
C TYR A 69 -0.97 -3.03 1.89
N VAL A 70 -0.33 -3.31 3.03
CA VAL A 70 -0.21 -2.38 4.16
C VAL A 70 1.19 -1.79 4.16
N LEU A 71 1.29 -0.47 4.24
CA LEU A 71 2.53 0.23 4.55
C LEU A 71 2.56 0.56 6.02
N ARG A 72 3.68 0.24 6.68
CA ARG A 72 4.01 0.74 8.01
C ARG A 72 5.06 1.82 7.89
N PHE A 73 4.88 2.89 8.64
CA PHE A 73 5.78 4.03 8.58
C PHE A 73 5.79 4.79 9.90
N VAL A 74 6.80 5.61 10.06
CA VAL A 74 6.95 6.50 11.21
C VAL A 74 6.47 7.89 10.86
N GLU A 75 5.81 8.54 11.79
CA GLU A 75 5.37 9.92 11.65
C GLU A 75 5.44 10.62 12.99
N LEU A 76 5.70 11.93 12.98
CA LEU A 76 5.65 12.73 14.20
C LEU A 76 4.22 12.70 14.75
N ASN A 77 4.07 12.41 16.04
CA ASN A 77 2.75 12.39 16.68
C ASN A 77 2.25 13.81 17.00
N ASN A 78 3.14 14.82 17.00
CA ASN A 78 2.86 16.20 17.41
C ASN A 78 2.15 16.30 18.77
N ARG A 79 2.32 15.27 19.60
CA ARG A 79 1.89 15.27 20.99
C ARG A 79 3.15 15.63 21.77
N ASN A 80 3.06 16.53 22.73
CA ASN A 80 4.19 16.92 23.60
C ASN A 80 4.58 15.76 24.56
N GLU A 81 4.79 14.58 24.01
CA GLU A 81 5.12 13.32 24.68
C GLU A 81 6.64 13.11 24.69
N LYS A 82 7.12 12.22 25.57
CA LYS A 82 8.54 11.87 25.65
C LYS A 82 9.10 11.28 24.34
N ALA A 83 8.26 10.57 23.58
CA ALA A 83 8.61 10.02 22.28
C ALA A 83 7.87 10.80 21.18
N PRO A 84 8.56 11.56 20.32
CA PRO A 84 7.91 12.40 19.31
C PRO A 84 7.43 11.62 18.08
N TRP A 85 7.80 10.35 17.96
CA TRP A 85 7.50 9.50 16.81
C TRP A 85 6.44 8.46 17.16
N SER A 86 5.57 8.16 16.21
CA SER A 86 4.63 7.04 16.28
C SER A 86 4.71 6.18 15.03
N ILE A 87 4.61 4.87 15.23
CA ILE A 87 4.43 3.92 14.15
C ILE A 87 2.97 3.98 13.72
N ARG A 88 2.76 4.23 12.42
CA ARG A 88 1.47 4.28 11.76
C ARG A 88 1.42 3.26 10.64
N GLN A 89 0.23 3.07 10.10
CA GLN A 89 0.02 2.20 8.96
C GLN A 89 -1.08 2.74 8.05
N THR A 90 -0.99 2.41 6.77
CA THR A 90 -2.00 2.70 5.75
C THR A 90 -2.19 1.47 4.89
N ALA A 91 -3.43 1.07 4.62
CA ALA A 91 -3.73 0.02 3.65
C ALA A 91 -4.10 0.65 2.32
N LEU A 92 -3.59 0.07 1.24
CA LEU A 92 -3.89 0.47 -0.12
C LEU A 92 -4.42 -0.73 -0.87
N TYR A 93 -5.50 -0.52 -1.61
CA TYR A 93 -5.98 -1.43 -2.64
C TYR A 93 -6.10 -0.68 -3.96
N GLN A 94 -5.73 -1.35 -5.04
CA GLN A 94 -5.87 -0.85 -6.39
C GLN A 94 -6.40 -1.97 -7.28
N ARG A 95 -7.38 -1.66 -8.12
CA ARG A 95 -7.88 -2.52 -9.18
C ARG A 95 -7.88 -1.79 -10.50
N TYR A 96 -7.27 -2.36 -11.52
CA TYR A 96 -7.34 -1.87 -12.88
C TYR A 96 -8.23 -2.80 -13.71
N THR A 97 -9.17 -2.24 -14.46
CA THR A 97 -10.05 -2.99 -15.35
C THR A 97 -9.76 -2.61 -16.79
N SER A 98 -9.31 -3.58 -17.60
CA SER A 98 -8.88 -3.34 -18.99
C SER A 98 -10.03 -2.95 -19.91
N ARG A 99 -11.23 -3.48 -19.67
CA ARG A 99 -12.44 -3.20 -20.47
C ARG A 99 -12.86 -1.73 -20.40
N SER A 100 -12.91 -1.17 -19.20
CA SER A 100 -13.27 0.24 -18.96
C SER A 100 -12.07 1.17 -18.99
N ARG A 101 -10.84 0.62 -19.01
CA ARG A 101 -9.57 1.36 -18.83
C ARG A 101 -9.57 2.22 -17.56
N THR A 102 -10.28 1.78 -16.53
CA THR A 102 -10.39 2.51 -15.26
C THR A 102 -9.56 1.84 -14.17
N SER A 103 -9.01 2.67 -13.27
CA SER A 103 -8.40 2.23 -12.03
C SER A 103 -9.25 2.68 -10.86
N THR A 104 -9.53 1.76 -9.93
CA THR A 104 -10.20 2.04 -8.65
C THR A 104 -9.17 1.89 -7.55
N MET A 105 -9.03 2.90 -6.70
CA MET A 105 -8.13 2.86 -5.55
C MET A 105 -8.90 3.08 -4.26
N VAL A 106 -8.52 2.35 -3.22
CA VAL A 106 -9.07 2.47 -1.86
C VAL A 106 -7.90 2.66 -0.90
N PHE A 107 -8.00 3.70 -0.08
CA PHE A 107 -7.02 4.00 0.96
C PHE A 107 -7.69 3.87 2.33
N VAL A 108 -7.00 3.22 3.25
CA VAL A 108 -7.44 3.05 4.64
C VAL A 108 -6.41 3.67 5.55
N ALA A 109 -6.85 4.65 6.35
CA ALA A 109 -6.00 5.42 7.28
C ALA A 109 -4.75 6.01 6.58
N LEU A 110 -4.97 6.72 5.47
CA LEU A 110 -3.91 7.47 4.79
C LEU A 110 -3.37 8.57 5.74
N SER A 111 -2.06 8.82 5.74
CA SER A 111 -1.52 9.94 6.52
C SER A 111 -1.97 11.28 5.92
N ASN A 112 -2.16 12.29 6.77
CA ASN A 112 -2.57 13.62 6.34
C ASN A 112 -1.61 14.17 5.26
N LYS A 113 -0.30 14.00 5.44
CA LYS A 113 0.71 14.44 4.47
C LYS A 113 0.58 13.72 3.12
N ALA A 114 0.28 12.42 3.13
CA ALA A 114 0.10 11.66 1.91
C ALA A 114 -1.22 12.01 1.21
N GLU A 115 -2.27 12.28 1.98
CA GLU A 115 -3.55 12.79 1.47
C GLU A 115 -3.37 14.16 0.81
N GLU A 116 -2.70 15.12 1.46
CA GLU A 116 -2.42 16.45 0.92
C GLU A 116 -1.64 16.38 -0.41
N ARG A 117 -0.57 15.58 -0.45
CA ARG A 117 0.23 15.38 -1.66
C ARG A 117 -0.58 14.73 -2.78
N LEU A 118 -1.44 13.75 -2.44
CA LEU A 118 -2.30 13.10 -3.42
C LEU A 118 -3.35 14.08 -3.97
N GLN A 119 -3.99 14.88 -3.11
CA GLN A 119 -4.95 15.90 -3.55
C GLN A 119 -4.30 16.94 -4.46
N TYR A 120 -3.09 17.39 -4.13
CA TYR A 120 -2.31 18.28 -4.99
C TYR A 120 -2.03 17.62 -6.35
N PHE A 121 -1.55 16.38 -6.34
CA PHE A 121 -1.24 15.62 -7.55
C PHE A 121 -2.46 15.43 -8.46
N ILE A 122 -3.63 15.13 -7.89
CA ILE A 122 -4.90 15.00 -8.64
C ILE A 122 -5.29 16.33 -9.30
N ARG A 123 -5.09 17.45 -8.61
CA ARG A 123 -5.40 18.79 -9.13
C ARG A 123 -4.49 19.15 -10.31
N GLU A 124 -3.19 18.91 -10.18
CA GLU A 124 -2.20 19.18 -11.24
C GLU A 124 -2.43 18.33 -12.49
N ALA A 125 -2.84 17.07 -12.32
CA ALA A 125 -3.11 16.16 -13.44
C ALA A 125 -4.41 16.48 -14.22
N GLY A 126 -5.16 17.50 -13.81
CA GLY A 126 -6.46 17.82 -14.43
C GLY A 126 -7.57 16.82 -14.07
N GLY A 127 -7.42 16.08 -12.96
CA GLY A 127 -8.38 15.12 -12.46
C GLY A 127 -7.94 13.66 -12.55
N LEU A 128 -8.81 12.75 -12.08
CA LEU A 128 -8.48 11.33 -11.90
C LEU A 128 -8.29 10.55 -13.20
N ALA A 129 -8.84 11.02 -14.31
CA ALA A 129 -8.86 10.30 -15.59
C ALA A 129 -7.48 10.23 -16.28
N GLY A 130 -6.57 11.16 -15.98
CA GLY A 130 -5.22 11.23 -16.55
C GLY A 130 -4.14 10.59 -15.67
N LEU A 131 -4.48 10.15 -14.45
CA LEU A 131 -3.49 9.68 -13.49
C LEU A 131 -2.99 8.29 -13.83
N ASN A 132 -1.67 8.15 -13.88
CA ASN A 132 -1.04 6.85 -13.88
C ASN A 132 -1.15 6.24 -12.47
N PRO A 133 -1.81 5.08 -12.28
CA PRO A 133 -1.91 4.44 -10.98
C PRO A 133 -0.57 4.22 -10.30
N PHE A 134 0.48 3.93 -11.08
CA PHE A 134 1.83 3.69 -10.58
C PHE A 134 2.44 4.94 -9.92
N GLU A 135 2.17 6.13 -10.46
CA GLU A 135 2.66 7.39 -9.88
C GLU A 135 2.04 7.66 -8.52
N VAL A 136 0.76 7.30 -8.35
CA VAL A 136 0.10 7.39 -7.04
C VAL A 136 0.79 6.47 -6.04
N HIS A 137 1.08 5.21 -6.39
CA HIS A 137 1.82 4.30 -5.50
C HIS A 137 3.19 4.86 -5.12
N LEU A 138 3.95 5.39 -6.08
CA LEU A 138 5.25 6.01 -5.83
C LEU A 138 5.15 7.23 -4.92
N LEU A 139 4.15 8.10 -5.13
CA LEU A 139 3.93 9.28 -4.30
C LEU A 139 3.66 8.90 -2.85
N ILE A 140 2.81 7.88 -2.62
CA ILE A 140 2.54 7.39 -1.27
C ILE A 140 3.81 6.83 -0.64
N LEU A 141 4.55 5.96 -1.36
CA LEU A 141 5.79 5.37 -0.88
C LEU A 141 6.83 6.43 -0.53
N ASP A 142 7.10 7.37 -1.43
CA ASP A 142 8.02 8.49 -1.22
C ASP A 142 7.65 9.30 0.03
N THR A 143 6.35 9.60 0.21
CA THR A 143 5.85 10.35 1.36
C THR A 143 6.13 9.66 2.68
N VAL A 144 5.82 8.37 2.77
CA VAL A 144 5.98 7.63 4.02
C VAL A 144 7.44 7.26 4.28
N MET A 145 8.25 7.12 3.23
CA MET A 145 9.66 6.78 3.35
C MET A 145 10.52 7.93 3.88
N ALA A 146 10.12 9.16 3.62
CA ALA A 146 10.85 10.37 4.03
C ALA A 146 11.12 10.45 5.55
N ASN A 147 10.27 9.83 6.37
CA ASN A 147 10.36 9.92 7.83
C ASN A 147 11.27 8.86 8.46
N TRP A 148 11.65 7.80 7.74
CA TRP A 148 12.47 6.73 8.31
C TRP A 148 13.87 7.20 8.69
N ARG A 149 14.50 8.02 7.85
CA ARG A 149 15.83 8.56 8.13
C ARG A 149 15.90 9.37 9.43
N PRO A 150 15.08 10.43 9.63
CA PRO A 150 15.13 11.21 10.87
C PRO A 150 14.74 10.37 12.09
N TYR A 151 13.84 9.39 11.95
CA TYR A 151 13.52 8.46 13.02
C TYR A 151 14.71 7.58 13.44
N MET A 152 15.44 7.00 12.47
CA MET A 152 16.63 6.19 12.76
C MET A 152 17.73 7.01 13.46
N MET A 153 17.89 8.28 13.07
CA MET A 153 18.79 9.21 13.76
C MET A 153 18.36 9.48 15.21
N TYR A 154 17.05 9.66 15.43
CA TYR A 154 16.49 9.81 16.78
C TYR A 154 16.76 8.58 17.65
N LEU A 155 16.49 7.37 17.12
CA LEU A 155 16.77 6.13 17.84
C LEU A 155 18.25 5.97 18.18
N ALA A 156 19.15 6.26 17.23
CA ALA A 156 20.59 6.19 17.48
C ALA A 156 21.04 7.13 18.62
N LYS A 157 20.48 8.34 18.67
CA LYS A 157 20.75 9.30 19.75
C LYS A 157 20.23 8.81 21.10
N GLU A 158 19.04 8.23 21.12
CA GLU A 158 18.43 7.70 22.34
C GLU A 158 19.20 6.50 22.88
N THR A 159 19.56 5.54 22.01
CA THR A 159 20.39 4.39 22.37
C THR A 159 21.73 4.81 22.94
N ASN A 160 22.43 5.74 22.30
CA ASN A 160 23.71 6.25 22.82
C ASN A 160 23.54 6.90 24.20
N SER A 161 22.46 7.67 24.39
CA SER A 161 22.18 8.34 25.66
C SER A 161 21.90 7.34 26.80
N GLN A 162 21.29 6.19 26.50
CA GLN A 162 21.07 5.12 27.48
C GLN A 162 22.36 4.40 27.86
N VAL A 163 23.26 4.14 26.90
CA VAL A 163 24.58 3.55 27.20
C VAL A 163 25.36 4.43 28.17
N TRP A 164 25.39 5.76 27.94
CA TRP A 164 26.07 6.70 28.83
C TRP A 164 25.50 6.70 30.26
N ARG A 165 24.17 6.57 30.41
CA ARG A 165 23.50 6.50 31.72
C ARG A 165 23.77 5.20 32.48
N SER A 166 24.01 4.09 31.77
CA SER A 166 24.29 2.79 32.39
C SER A 166 25.75 2.62 32.83
N CYS A 167 26.67 3.47 32.35
CA CYS A 167 28.10 3.45 32.70
C CYS A 167 28.49 4.51 33.75
N SER A 168 27.54 5.35 34.18
CA SER A 168 27.71 6.37 35.22
C SER A 168 27.12 5.89 36.54
#